data_AF-A0A7C7TWT8-F1
#
_entry.id   AF-A0A7C7TWT8-F1
#
_cell.length_a   1.000
_cell.length_b   1.000
_cell.length_c   1.000
_cell.angle_alpha   90.00
_cell.angle_beta   90.00
_cell.angle_gamma   90.00
#
_symmetry.space_group_name_H-M   'P 1'
#
loop_
_entity.id
_entity.type
_entity.pdbx_description
1 polymer ?
#
loop_
_entity_poly.entity_id
_entity_poly.type
_entity_poly.pdbx_seq_one_letter_code
_entity_poly.pdbx_strand_id
1 'polypeptide(L)' 'MEKAIAEWVDHYNHERYHESLDNVTPAAVYEGRRNEILDQRAVVKIRTLTRRKLHNLRLAG' A
#
# COMPACT_ATOMS: atom_id res chain seq x y z
N MET A 1 -28.49 3.28 13.71
CA MET A 1 -27.20 3.24 14.43
C MET A 1 -26.38 2.03 14.00
N GLU A 2 -26.94 0.82 14.03
CA GLU A 2 -26.25 -0.41 13.62
C GLU A 2 -25.67 -0.35 12.19
N LYS A 3 -26.43 0.19 11.23
CA LYS A 3 -25.94 0.37 9.84
C LYS A 3 -24.68 1.23 9.76
N ALA A 4 -24.64 2.35 10.47
CA ALA A 4 -23.48 3.24 10.47
C ALA A 4 -22.26 2.58 11.12
N ILE A 5 -22.46 1.74 12.14
CA ILE A 5 -21.38 0.96 12.75
C ILE A 5 -20.87 -0.09 11.76
N ALA A 6 -21.75 -0.81 11.08
CA ALA A 6 -21.36 -1.81 10.08
C ALA A 6 -20.55 -1.18 8.93
N GLU A 7 -21.01 -0.05 8.41
CA GLU A 7 -20.29 0.72 7.38
C GLU A 7 -18.91 1.17 7.87
N TRP A 8 -18.80 1.63 9.11
CA TRP A 8 -17.52 2.03 9.69
C TRP A 8 -16.55 0.86 9.87
N VAL A 9 -17.05 -0.29 10.33
CA VAL A 9 -16.25 -1.52 10.50
C VAL A 9 -15.71 -1.99 9.15
N ASP A 10 -16.54 -1.98 8.11
CA ASP A 10 -16.14 -2.39 6.77
C ASP A 10 -15.04 -1.47 6.22
N HIS A 11 -15.25 -0.15 6.30
CA HIS A 11 -14.27 0.83 5.88
C HIS A 11 -12.93 0.67 6.63
N TYR A 12 -12.97 0.50 7.95
CA TYR A 12 -11.76 0.36 8.76
C TYR A 12 -10.93 -0.88 8.38
N ASN A 13 -11.61 -2.01 8.14
CA ASN A 13 -10.96 -3.30 7.93
C ASN A 13 -10.53 -3.53 6.48
N HIS A 14 -11.28 -3.02 5.49
CA HIS A 14 -11.07 -3.38 4.09
C HIS A 14 -10.57 -2.22 3.22
N GLU A 15 -10.90 -0.98 3.55
CA GLU A 15 -10.60 0.18 2.70
C GLU A 15 -9.48 1.06 3.26
N ARG A 16 -9.43 1.21 4.58
CA ARG A 16 -8.47 2.08 5.25
C ARG A 16 -7.11 1.40 5.40
N TYR A 17 -6.07 2.08 4.94
CA TYR A 17 -4.69 1.74 5.25
C TYR A 17 -4.29 2.28 6.63
N HIS A 18 -3.50 1.49 7.38
CA HIS A 18 -3.04 1.88 8.71
C HIS A 18 -1.52 1.94 8.76
N GLU A 19 -0.98 3.06 9.24
CA GLU A 19 0.46 3.30 9.30
C GLU A 19 1.18 2.30 10.21
N SER A 20 0.56 1.90 11.32
CA SER A 20 1.08 0.85 12.22
C SER A 20 1.19 -0.54 11.56
N LEU A 21 0.53 -0.73 10.41
CA LEU A 21 0.56 -1.96 9.61
C LEU A 21 1.34 -1.76 8.30
N ASP A 22 2.23 -0.77 8.24
CA ASP A 22 2.97 -0.38 7.03
C ASP A 22 2.05 0.00 5.85
N ASN A 23 0.96 0.68 6.17
CA ASN A 23 -0.07 1.08 5.22
C ASN A 23 -0.68 -0.14 4.48
N VAL A 24 -0.91 -1.22 5.21
CA VAL A 24 -1.72 -2.37 4.79
C VAL A 24 -3.06 -2.33 5.54
N THR A 25 -4.12 -2.90 4.95
CA THR A 25 -5.44 -2.95 5.60
C THR A 25 -5.48 -4.06 6.65
N PRO A 26 -6.28 -3.93 7.72
CA PRO A 26 -6.35 -4.95 8.77
C PRO A 26 -6.81 -6.31 8.23
N ALA A 27 -7.76 -6.35 7.30
CA ALA A 27 -8.21 -7.58 6.66
C ALA A 27 -7.07 -8.29 5.90
N ALA A 28 -6.26 -7.55 5.13
CA ALA A 28 -5.14 -8.16 4.41
C ALA A 28 -4.04 -8.68 5.35
N VAL A 29 -3.85 -8.06 6.53
CA VAL A 29 -2.96 -8.59 7.56
C VAL A 29 -3.54 -9.88 8.15
N TYR A 30 -4.83 -9.89 8.49
CA TYR A 30 -5.52 -11.09 9.00
C TYR A 30 -5.48 -12.26 8.01
N GLU A 31 -5.65 -11.98 6.72
CA GLU A 31 -5.53 -12.95 5.62
C GLU A 31 -4.08 -13.38 5.33
N GLY A 32 -3.09 -12.82 6.03
CA GLY A 32 -1.67 -13.16 5.86
C GLY A 32 -1.01 -12.58 4.60
N ARG A 33 -1.69 -11.69 3.87
CA ARG A 33 -1.20 -11.11 2.59
C ARG A 33 -0.25 -9.94 2.74
N ARG A 34 0.07 -9.52 3.98
CA ARG A 34 0.91 -8.34 4.26
C ARG A 34 2.24 -8.37 3.51
N ASN A 35 2.98 -9.47 3.63
CA ASN A 35 4.33 -9.55 3.04
C ASN A 35 4.28 -9.51 1.51
N GLU A 36 3.33 -10.22 0.90
CA GLU A 36 3.14 -10.20 -0.56
C GLU A 36 2.88 -8.78 -1.08
N ILE A 37 2.01 -8.01 -0.40
CA ILE A 37 1.72 -6.62 -0.77
C ILE A 37 2.97 -5.74 -0.67
N LEU A 38 3.75 -5.91 0.41
CA LEU A 38 4.97 -5.13 0.61
C LEU A 38 6.05 -5.47 -0.42
N ASP A 39 6.20 -6.74 -0.78
CA ASP A 39 7.14 -7.19 -1.80
C ASP A 39 6.78 -6.60 -3.18
N GLN A 40 5.50 -6.66 -3.56
CA GLN A 40 5.03 -6.05 -4.80
C GLN A 40 5.30 -4.54 -4.83
N ARG A 41 5.05 -3.83 -3.71
CA ARG A 41 5.34 -2.39 -3.58
C ARG A 41 6.84 -2.10 -3.70
N ALA A 42 7.70 -2.94 -3.14
CA ALA A 42 9.15 -2.78 -3.25
C ALA A 42 9.61 -2.87 -4.71
N VAL A 43 9.10 -3.84 -5.48
CA VAL A 43 9.39 -3.98 -6.91
C VAL A 43 8.97 -2.72 -7.69
N VAL A 44 7.76 -2.22 -7.45
CA VAL A 44 7.25 -1.01 -8.13
C VAL A 44 8.09 0.22 -7.77
N LYS A 45 8.47 0.36 -6.50
CA LYS A 45 9.32 1.46 -6.03
C LYS A 45 10.68 1.47 -6.74
N ILE A 46 11.35 0.31 -6.79
CA ILE A 46 12.65 0.17 -7.47
C ILE A 46 12.52 0.53 -8.95
N ARG A 47 11.54 -0.04 -9.67
CA ARG A 47 11.30 0.26 -11.09
C ARG A 47 11.10 1.76 -11.33
N THR A 48 10.31 2.41 -10.48
CA THR A 48 10.03 3.85 -10.59
C THR A 48 11.28 4.69 -10.35
N LEU A 49 12.06 4.39 -9.30
CA LEU A 49 13.29 5.11 -8.99
C LEU A 49 14.35 4.94 -10.09
N THR A 50 14.51 3.74 -10.64
CA THR A 50 15.42 3.47 -11.76
C THR A 50 15.04 4.30 -13.00
N ARG A 51 13.75 4.32 -13.35
CA ARG A 51 13.27 5.13 -14.49
C ARG A 51 13.53 6.63 -14.26
N ARG A 52 13.27 7.14 -13.05
CA ARG A 52 13.57 8.53 -12.69
C ARG A 52 15.05 8.86 -12.78
N LYS A 53 15.92 7.98 -12.30
CA LYS A 53 17.38 8.14 -12.40
C LYS A 53 17.83 8.26 -13.87
N LEU A 54 17.37 7.36 -14.73
CA LEU A 54 17.71 7.38 -16.16
C LEU A 54 17.21 8.66 -16.86
N HIS A 55 15.99 9.11 -16.54
CA HIS A 55 15.44 10.35 -17.08
C HIS A 55 16.29 11.56 -16.68
N ASN A 56 16.64 11.68 -15.40
CA ASN A 56 17.45 12.80 -14.91
C ASN A 56 18.86 12.82 -15.52
N LEU A 57 19.49 11.64 -15.70
CA LEU A 57 20.79 11.56 -16.37
C LEU A 57 20.72 12.02 -17.84
N ARG A 58 19.62 11.77 -18.54
CA ARG A 58 19.41 12.26 -19.92
C ARG A 58 19.15 13.76 -20.00
N LEU A 59 18.60 14.37 -18.94
CA LEU A 59 18.38 15.82 -18.89
C LEU A 59 19.64 16.59 -18.48
N ALA A 60 20.55 15.94 -17.76
CA ALA A 60 21.77 16.56 -17.24
C ALA A 60 22.97 16.49 -18.21
N GLY A 61 22.88 15.67 -19.26
CA GLY A 61 23.86 15.59 -20.35
C GLY A 61 23.34 16.30 -21.59
#